data_AF-A0A931X0N3-F1
#
_entry.id   AF-A0A931X0N3-F1
#
_cell.length_a   1.000
_cell.length_b   1.000
_cell.length_c   1.000
_cell.angle_alpha   90.00
_cell.angle_beta   90.00
_cell.angle_gamma   90.00
#
_symmetry.space_group_name_H-M   'P 1'
#
loop_
_entity.id
_entity.type
_entity.pdbx_description
1 polymer ?
#
loop_
_entity_poly.entity_id
_entity_poly.type
_entity_poly.pdbx_seq_one_letter_code
_entity_poly.pdbx_strand_id
1 'polypeptide(L)'
;SYLYRYRYTQSYAGLIPGGLKPRPGAPPMRLWFNTGNCLFPDPVFKGIVQPVWTNNEYDMIHALAVEVARTGKSDYLPMLRWSARHTIEVDFVAHCDERMNHRGTPQHSPNHNTSGVISSHLWTQGLLQYYLLTGDRDALDVAHALGEKVMDLNRWSEARSWGFDREIGWGLLSLVCLVEAGFDRYREECIAMSDFLQNYDRRSYRGPVYLSTGRRNRSLERQMVDGGLGYSPLMEAMDRWQKITRRPDTEAWLKELLLQYQRETWNAIAEGEVPHQRYMVPDVMGIGYERTGDRTFIDLGLAILENYDFVREQPVGEIKPSAMTYRAVFRFLGHADRLGLLDSFESPAIVRLRKRAEER
;
A
#
# COMPACT_ATOMS: atom_id res chain seq x y z
N SER A 1 -11.86 -7.67 -33.75
CA SER A 1 -12.70 -7.26 -32.59
C SER A 1 -12.70 -8.40 -31.59
N TYR A 2 -12.55 -8.07 -30.30
CA TYR A 2 -12.47 -8.98 -29.14
C TYR A 2 -11.22 -9.88 -29.04
N LEU A 3 -10.30 -9.52 -28.13
CA LEU A 3 -9.65 -10.44 -27.18
C LEU A 3 -8.86 -9.65 -26.11
N TYR A 4 -9.52 -8.69 -25.45
CA TYR A 4 -9.16 -8.27 -24.10
C TYR A 4 -9.58 -9.39 -23.14
N ARG A 5 -8.75 -10.43 -23.02
CA ARG A 5 -8.86 -11.39 -21.91
C ARG A 5 -7.94 -10.91 -20.80
N TYR A 6 -8.50 -10.09 -19.91
CA TYR A 6 -8.02 -9.90 -18.55
C TYR A 6 -7.72 -11.27 -17.93
N ARG A 7 -6.45 -11.65 -17.88
CA ARG A 7 -5.94 -12.65 -16.94
C ARG A 7 -5.32 -11.90 -15.78
N TYR A 8 -6.17 -11.44 -14.87
CA TYR A 8 -5.76 -11.36 -13.48
C TYR A 8 -5.30 -12.76 -13.05
N THR A 9 -4.32 -12.80 -12.13
CA THR A 9 -3.86 -13.99 -11.37
C THR A 9 -2.87 -14.92 -12.08
N GLN A 10 -1.58 -14.74 -11.78
CA GLN A 10 -0.81 -15.64 -10.91
C GLN A 10 0.56 -15.02 -10.64
N SER A 11 0.69 -14.39 -9.48
CA SER A 11 1.95 -13.85 -8.94
C SER A 11 2.27 -14.64 -7.68
N TYR A 12 3.29 -15.50 -7.67
CA TYR A 12 3.86 -16.01 -6.41
C TYR A 12 5.34 -16.31 -6.64
N ALA A 13 6.21 -15.78 -5.78
CA ALA A 13 7.63 -16.07 -5.82
C ALA A 13 7.88 -17.55 -5.46
N GLY A 14 8.74 -18.19 -6.25
CA GLY A 14 9.31 -19.50 -5.97
C GLY A 14 10.33 -19.85 -7.06
N LEU A 15 11.62 -19.88 -6.70
CA LEU A 15 12.69 -20.37 -7.59
C LEU A 15 12.68 -21.91 -7.63
N ILE A 16 12.82 -22.50 -8.82
CA ILE A 16 12.96 -23.97 -9.00
C ILE A 16 14.42 -24.31 -9.34
N PRO A 17 15.13 -25.12 -8.54
CA PRO A 17 16.35 -25.79 -8.98
C PRO A 17 16.04 -26.84 -10.06
N GLY A 18 16.66 -26.72 -11.24
CA GLY A 18 16.60 -27.75 -12.31
C GLY A 18 15.43 -27.65 -13.29
N GLY A 19 14.62 -26.58 -13.26
CA GLY A 19 13.42 -26.44 -14.08
C GLY A 19 13.62 -26.03 -15.55
N LEU A 20 14.83 -25.62 -15.96
CA LEU A 20 15.12 -25.22 -17.34
C LEU A 20 16.33 -25.98 -17.86
N LYS A 21 16.10 -26.87 -18.85
CA LYS A 21 17.17 -27.35 -19.72
C LYS A 21 17.45 -26.25 -20.75
N PRO A 22 18.63 -25.60 -20.73
CA PRO A 22 18.96 -24.63 -21.77
C PRO A 22 18.92 -25.30 -23.15
N ARG A 23 18.56 -24.52 -24.17
CA ARG A 23 18.62 -25.00 -25.56
C ARG A 23 20.08 -25.37 -25.91
N PRO A 24 20.32 -26.40 -26.73
CA PRO A 24 21.65 -26.73 -27.20
C PRO A 24 22.33 -25.50 -27.81
N GLY A 25 23.51 -25.12 -27.30
CA GLY A 25 24.28 -23.97 -27.78
C GLY A 25 23.94 -22.62 -27.11
N ALA A 26 23.04 -22.57 -26.14
CA ALA A 26 22.84 -21.36 -25.35
C ALA A 26 24.14 -21.02 -24.59
N PRO A 27 24.63 -19.76 -24.65
CA PRO A 27 25.81 -19.36 -23.92
C PRO A 27 25.59 -19.56 -22.41
N PRO A 28 26.61 -19.96 -21.65
CA PRO A 28 26.49 -20.08 -20.21
C PRO A 28 26.17 -18.70 -19.63
N MET A 29 24.93 -18.51 -19.17
CA MET A 29 24.63 -17.36 -18.32
C MET A 29 25.46 -17.54 -17.05
N ARG A 30 26.37 -16.60 -16.80
CA ARG A 30 26.96 -16.43 -15.48
C ARG A 30 25.84 -15.98 -14.54
N LEU A 31 25.16 -16.96 -13.94
CA LEU A 31 24.41 -16.76 -12.71
C LEU A 31 25.42 -16.27 -11.69
N TRP A 32 25.32 -15.00 -11.31
CA TRP A 32 26.00 -14.48 -10.13
C TRP A 32 25.32 -15.12 -8.92
N PHE A 33 25.82 -16.29 -8.54
CA PHE A 33 25.51 -16.88 -7.24
C PHE A 33 26.20 -16.02 -6.18
N ASN A 34 25.45 -15.15 -5.51
CA ASN A 34 25.95 -14.56 -4.28
C ASN A 34 25.91 -15.66 -3.20
N THR A 35 27.08 -16.15 -2.84
CA THR A 35 27.28 -17.09 -1.74
C THR A 35 27.35 -16.28 -0.45
N GLY A 36 26.23 -16.23 0.27
CA GLY A 36 26.13 -15.60 1.58
C GLY A 36 24.95 -14.62 1.69
N ASN A 37 23.97 -14.95 2.52
CA ASN A 37 22.89 -14.08 3.01
C ASN A 37 22.14 -13.26 1.95
N CYS A 38 21.11 -13.82 1.29
CA CYS A 38 20.03 -12.99 0.75
C CYS A 38 18.73 -13.74 0.43
N LEU A 39 17.68 -13.28 1.09
CA LEU A 39 16.28 -13.11 0.68
C LEU A 39 15.35 -14.25 0.24
N PHE A 40 15.72 -15.48 -0.14
CA PHE A 40 14.69 -16.53 -0.43
C PHE A 40 15.28 -17.96 -0.37
N PRO A 41 14.78 -18.89 0.47
CA PRO A 41 14.06 -20.07 -0.07
C PRO A 41 12.93 -20.64 0.86
N ASP A 42 11.82 -21.15 0.31
CA ASP A 42 11.38 -22.59 0.20
C ASP A 42 10.02 -22.73 0.93
N PRO A 43 9.23 -23.83 0.91
CA PRO A 43 9.02 -24.95 -0.01
C PRO A 43 7.53 -24.98 -0.48
N VAL A 44 7.10 -26.00 -1.23
CA VAL A 44 5.66 -26.32 -1.49
C VAL A 44 5.03 -25.63 -2.72
N PHE A 45 5.16 -26.34 -3.86
CA PHE A 45 4.35 -26.37 -5.10
C PHE A 45 5.00 -26.00 -6.44
N LYS A 46 4.74 -26.92 -7.37
CA LYS A 46 5.29 -27.14 -8.71
C LYS A 46 4.59 -26.24 -9.75
N GLY A 47 5.35 -25.46 -10.51
CA GLY A 47 4.90 -24.77 -11.73
C GLY A 47 5.81 -23.59 -12.08
N ILE A 48 6.35 -23.55 -13.30
CA ILE A 48 7.26 -22.47 -13.73
C ILE A 48 6.45 -21.22 -14.05
N VAL A 49 6.58 -20.19 -13.21
CA VAL A 49 6.23 -18.79 -13.52
C VAL A 49 7.51 -17.97 -13.39
N GLN A 50 7.71 -16.98 -14.27
CA GLN A 50 8.84 -16.06 -14.14
C GLN A 50 8.75 -15.32 -12.79
N PRO A 51 9.85 -15.15 -12.04
CA PRO A 51 9.84 -14.30 -10.87
C PRO A 51 9.33 -12.91 -11.24
N VAL A 52 8.25 -12.49 -10.60
CA VAL A 52 7.64 -11.18 -10.82
C VAL A 52 8.18 -10.24 -9.77
N TRP A 53 8.95 -9.23 -10.20
CA TRP A 53 9.38 -8.16 -9.30
C TRP A 53 8.18 -7.29 -8.93
N THR A 54 8.20 -6.70 -7.74
CA THR A 54 7.06 -5.95 -7.20
C THR A 54 6.96 -4.53 -7.76
N ASN A 55 8.01 -4.01 -8.40
CA ASN A 55 8.03 -2.68 -9.01
C ASN A 55 7.65 -1.55 -8.04
N ASN A 56 8.34 -1.49 -6.90
CA ASN A 56 8.05 -0.60 -5.76
C ASN A 56 6.66 -0.74 -5.13
N GLU A 57 6.00 -1.90 -5.28
CA GLU A 57 4.70 -2.11 -4.67
C GLU A 57 4.74 -1.98 -3.15
N TYR A 58 3.75 -1.21 -2.66
CA TYR A 58 3.60 -0.77 -1.27
C TYR A 58 4.65 0.22 -0.79
N ASP A 59 5.42 0.77 -1.72
CA ASP A 59 6.37 1.84 -1.47
C ASP A 59 7.40 1.45 -0.39
N MET A 60 8.19 0.41 -0.67
CA MET A 60 9.24 -0.06 0.24
C MET A 60 10.22 1.08 0.61
N ILE A 61 10.41 2.01 -0.32
CA ILE A 61 11.22 3.21 -0.11
C ILE A 61 10.65 4.03 1.06
N HIS A 62 9.32 4.19 1.13
CA HIS A 62 8.66 4.87 2.25
C HIS A 62 8.91 4.15 3.59
N ALA A 63 8.74 2.82 3.63
CA ALA A 63 8.98 2.04 4.84
C ALA A 63 10.43 2.17 5.35
N LEU A 64 11.41 2.10 4.45
CA LEU A 64 12.82 2.27 4.77
C LEU A 64 13.16 3.70 5.19
N ALA A 65 12.59 4.71 4.53
CA ALA A 65 12.79 6.12 4.89
C ALA A 65 12.23 6.43 6.28
N VAL A 66 11.07 5.89 6.63
CA VAL A 66 10.50 5.98 7.99
C VAL A 66 11.43 5.33 9.00
N GLU A 67 11.98 4.15 8.71
CA GLU A 67 12.89 3.45 9.64
C GLU A 67 14.20 4.20 9.86
N VAL A 68 14.77 4.78 8.79
CA VAL A 68 15.93 5.69 8.88
C VAL A 68 15.59 6.87 9.77
N ALA A 69 14.46 7.55 9.54
CA ALA A 69 14.06 8.72 10.31
C ALA A 69 13.77 8.38 11.79
N ARG A 70 13.16 7.22 12.06
CA ARG A 70 12.80 6.76 13.40
C ARG A 70 14.02 6.37 14.23
N THR A 71 15.00 5.70 13.62
CA THR A 71 16.14 5.13 14.35
C THR A 71 17.40 6.00 14.31
N GLY A 72 17.52 6.87 13.32
CA GLY A 72 18.76 7.60 13.04
C GLY A 72 19.92 6.68 12.60
N LYS A 73 19.68 5.39 12.36
CA LYS A 73 20.73 4.42 12.02
C LYS A 73 21.06 4.52 10.53
N SER A 74 22.32 4.83 10.24
CA SER A 74 22.85 4.89 8.87
C SER A 74 22.83 3.55 8.14
N ASP A 75 22.76 2.43 8.87
CA ASP A 75 22.83 1.08 8.31
C ASP A 75 21.67 0.75 7.37
N TYR A 76 20.55 1.47 7.50
CA TYR A 76 19.39 1.34 6.60
C TYR A 76 19.52 2.19 5.34
N LEU A 77 20.41 3.20 5.31
CA LEU A 77 20.59 4.10 4.16
C LEU A 77 21.02 3.38 2.87
N PRO A 78 21.94 2.39 2.89
CA PRO A 78 22.27 1.63 1.68
C PRO A 78 21.05 0.92 1.09
N MET A 79 20.21 0.30 1.93
CA MET A 79 19.02 -0.40 1.47
C MET A 79 17.97 0.56 0.91
N LEU A 80 17.75 1.69 1.59
CA LEU A 80 16.90 2.78 1.11
C LEU A 80 17.38 3.28 -0.26
N ARG A 81 18.68 3.55 -0.40
CA ARG A 81 19.30 4.00 -1.64
C ARG A 81 19.13 2.98 -2.76
N TRP A 82 19.40 1.69 -2.50
CA TRP A 82 19.24 0.65 -3.52
C TRP A 82 17.79 0.48 -3.95
N SER A 83 16.84 0.54 -3.02
CA SER A 83 15.41 0.49 -3.35
C SER A 83 15.02 1.67 -4.23
N ALA A 84 15.46 2.88 -3.90
CA ALA A 84 15.21 4.07 -4.70
C ALA A 84 15.86 3.98 -6.09
N ARG A 85 17.15 3.61 -6.18
CA ARG A 85 17.84 3.48 -7.49
C ARG A 85 17.21 2.40 -8.35
N HIS A 86 16.84 1.26 -7.77
CA HIS A 86 16.15 0.21 -8.51
C HIS A 86 14.82 0.73 -9.10
N THR A 87 14.03 1.47 -8.33
CA THR A 87 12.80 2.09 -8.84
C THR A 87 13.07 3.10 -9.96
N ILE A 88 14.11 3.93 -9.81
CA ILE A 88 14.47 4.99 -10.77
C ILE A 88 15.05 4.43 -12.07
N GLU A 89 15.95 3.46 -11.98
CA GLU A 89 16.76 2.98 -13.12
C GLU A 89 16.20 1.73 -13.78
N VAL A 90 15.46 0.91 -13.04
CA VAL A 90 15.04 -0.43 -13.49
C VAL A 90 13.52 -0.52 -13.64
N ASP A 91 12.74 -0.09 -12.64
CA ASP A 91 11.28 -0.21 -12.68
C ASP A 91 10.60 0.89 -13.51
N PHE A 92 11.18 2.08 -13.55
CA PHE A 92 10.59 3.24 -14.21
C PHE A 92 10.84 3.22 -15.72
N VAL A 93 9.75 3.24 -16.48
CA VAL A 93 9.78 3.32 -17.94
C VAL A 93 9.79 4.78 -18.36
N ALA A 94 11.00 5.34 -18.52
CA ALA A 94 11.18 6.74 -18.89
C ALA A 94 10.59 7.09 -20.28
N HIS A 95 10.62 6.13 -21.22
CA HIS A 95 10.10 6.29 -22.57
C HIS A 95 9.48 5.00 -23.09
N CYS A 96 8.30 5.11 -23.69
CA CYS A 96 7.61 4.07 -24.43
C CYS A 96 6.70 4.73 -25.47
N ASP A 97 6.55 4.11 -26.65
CA ASP A 97 5.58 4.57 -27.66
C ASP A 97 4.14 4.32 -27.20
N GLU A 98 3.93 3.27 -26.40
CA GLU A 98 2.64 2.98 -25.80
C GLU A 98 2.34 3.98 -24.68
N ARG A 99 1.27 4.78 -24.86
CA ARG A 99 0.88 5.85 -23.93
C ARG A 99 0.71 5.34 -22.51
N MET A 100 0.15 4.14 -22.35
CA MET A 100 -0.08 3.57 -21.02
C MET A 100 1.22 3.44 -20.22
N ASN A 101 2.29 2.99 -20.86
CA ASN A 101 3.56 2.66 -20.19
C ASN A 101 4.56 3.82 -20.19
N HIS A 102 4.37 4.82 -21.05
CA HIS A 102 5.24 5.98 -21.16
C HIS A 102 5.30 6.80 -19.85
N ARG A 103 6.48 6.99 -19.24
CA ARG A 103 6.68 7.74 -17.99
C ARG A 103 5.88 7.18 -16.81
N GLY A 104 5.95 5.87 -16.61
CA GLY A 104 5.27 5.20 -15.51
C GLY A 104 6.01 3.97 -15.01
N THR A 105 5.47 3.35 -13.97
CA THR A 105 6.00 2.10 -13.39
C THR A 105 4.99 0.99 -13.60
N PRO A 106 5.28 -0.02 -14.45
CA PRO A 106 4.39 -1.15 -14.67
C PRO A 106 4.14 -1.97 -13.40
N GLN A 107 2.89 -2.40 -13.18
CA GLN A 107 2.53 -3.18 -11.99
C GLN A 107 3.07 -4.60 -12.03
N HIS A 108 3.61 -5.13 -10.93
CA HIS A 108 4.15 -6.49 -10.77
C HIS A 108 4.66 -7.09 -12.09
N SER A 109 5.76 -6.55 -12.59
CA SER A 109 6.14 -6.79 -13.98
C SER A 109 7.32 -7.76 -14.04
N PRO A 110 7.19 -8.94 -14.68
CA PRO A 110 8.37 -9.70 -15.02
C PRO A 110 9.24 -8.86 -15.97
N ASN A 111 10.56 -8.87 -15.74
CA ASN A 111 11.52 -8.00 -16.45
C ASN A 111 11.23 -6.50 -16.30
N HIS A 112 10.50 -6.11 -15.26
CA HIS A 112 10.24 -4.72 -14.86
C HIS A 112 9.37 -3.87 -15.80
N ASN A 113 9.05 -4.31 -17.03
CA ASN A 113 8.38 -3.46 -18.02
C ASN A 113 7.31 -4.11 -18.92
N THR A 114 6.85 -5.31 -18.61
CA THR A 114 5.98 -6.13 -19.48
C THR A 114 4.48 -6.05 -19.17
N SER A 115 4.09 -5.31 -18.13
CA SER A 115 2.70 -5.13 -17.70
C SER A 115 2.23 -3.70 -17.95
N GLY A 116 0.95 -3.42 -17.67
CA GLY A 116 0.39 -2.08 -17.77
C GLY A 116 0.67 -1.23 -16.53
N VAL A 117 0.67 0.09 -16.72
CA VAL A 117 0.70 1.08 -15.64
C VAL A 117 -0.72 1.42 -15.21
N ILE A 118 -0.96 1.47 -13.90
CA ILE A 118 -2.24 1.89 -13.30
C ILE A 118 -2.01 2.80 -12.10
N SER A 119 -2.97 3.69 -11.79
CA SER A 119 -2.83 4.72 -10.76
C SER A 119 -2.48 4.18 -9.38
N SER A 120 -3.02 3.02 -9.00
CA SER A 120 -2.69 2.37 -7.72
C SER A 120 -1.25 1.86 -7.59
N HIS A 121 -0.45 1.95 -8.65
CA HIS A 121 0.94 1.50 -8.71
C HIS A 121 1.95 2.63 -8.97
N LEU A 122 1.52 3.88 -8.76
CA LEU A 122 2.32 5.07 -9.01
C LEU A 122 2.65 5.77 -7.69
N TRP A 123 3.48 5.15 -6.86
CA TRP A 123 3.83 5.67 -5.53
C TRP A 123 4.92 6.75 -5.59
N THR A 124 4.64 7.91 -4.99
CA THR A 124 5.59 9.05 -4.95
C THR A 124 6.18 9.31 -3.57
N GLN A 125 5.53 8.82 -2.50
CA GLN A 125 5.82 9.23 -1.14
C GLN A 125 7.24 8.85 -0.70
N GLY A 126 7.66 7.61 -0.90
CA GLY A 126 9.00 7.15 -0.58
C GLY A 126 10.08 7.85 -1.40
N LEU A 127 9.86 8.06 -2.71
CA LEU A 127 10.79 8.80 -3.57
C LEU A 127 10.96 10.25 -3.11
N LEU A 128 9.88 10.92 -2.71
CA LEU A 128 9.93 12.27 -2.16
C LEU A 128 10.68 12.31 -0.82
N GLN A 129 10.44 11.35 0.07
CA GLN A 129 11.19 11.25 1.33
C GLN A 129 12.67 11.01 1.08
N TYR A 130 13.02 10.12 0.15
CA TYR A 130 14.40 9.86 -0.23
C TYR A 130 15.06 11.12 -0.82
N TYR A 131 14.37 11.86 -1.70
CA TYR A 131 14.84 13.16 -2.18
C TYR A 131 15.07 14.15 -1.02
N LEU A 132 14.13 14.28 -0.08
CA LEU A 132 14.27 15.18 1.06
C LEU A 132 15.44 14.79 1.99
N LEU A 133 15.73 13.50 2.13
CA LEU A 133 16.85 12.99 2.94
C LEU A 133 18.21 13.15 2.25
N THR A 134 18.27 13.11 0.92
CA THR A 134 19.54 12.95 0.17
C THR A 134 19.86 14.06 -0.82
N GLY A 135 18.86 14.82 -1.26
CA GLY A 135 18.97 15.77 -2.36
C GLY A 135 19.03 15.15 -3.76
N ASP A 136 18.82 13.83 -3.91
CA ASP A 136 18.89 13.13 -5.21
C ASP A 136 17.77 13.59 -6.16
N ARG A 137 18.16 14.36 -7.18
CA ARG A 137 17.22 14.95 -8.15
C ARG A 137 16.53 13.92 -9.03
N ASP A 138 17.16 12.77 -9.28
CA ASP A 138 16.53 11.73 -10.11
C ASP A 138 15.27 11.19 -9.41
N ALA A 139 15.31 11.05 -8.08
CA ALA A 139 14.16 10.63 -7.30
C ALA A 139 13.01 11.63 -7.38
N LEU A 140 13.32 12.93 -7.35
CA LEU A 140 12.34 13.99 -7.53
C LEU A 140 11.74 13.99 -8.95
N ASP A 141 12.58 13.83 -9.97
CA ASP A 141 12.15 13.79 -11.38
C ASP A 141 11.22 12.60 -11.65
N VAL A 142 11.54 11.42 -11.12
CA VAL A 142 10.67 10.25 -11.20
C VAL A 142 9.39 10.48 -10.41
N ALA A 143 9.44 11.02 -9.19
CA ALA A 143 8.22 11.34 -8.43
C ALA A 143 7.28 12.29 -9.19
N HIS A 144 7.84 13.32 -9.86
CA HIS A 144 7.08 14.20 -10.74
C HIS A 144 6.49 13.46 -11.93
N ALA A 145 7.27 12.60 -12.60
CA ALA A 145 6.78 11.82 -13.74
C ALA A 145 5.62 10.89 -13.36
N LEU A 146 5.70 10.23 -12.20
CA LEU A 146 4.62 9.38 -11.69
C LEU A 146 3.36 10.20 -11.36
N GLY A 147 3.50 11.38 -10.74
CA GLY A 147 2.37 12.29 -10.50
C GLY A 147 1.75 12.81 -11.80
N GLU A 148 2.56 13.13 -12.81
CA GLU A 148 2.08 13.48 -14.15
C GLU A 148 1.33 12.33 -14.81
N LYS A 149 1.82 11.08 -14.65
CA LYS A 149 1.14 9.89 -15.15
C LYS A 149 -0.20 9.68 -14.47
N VAL A 150 -0.33 9.91 -13.15
CA VAL A 150 -1.66 9.86 -12.48
C VAL A 150 -2.64 10.84 -13.14
N MET A 151 -2.23 12.09 -13.38
CA MET A 151 -3.08 13.08 -14.05
C MET A 151 -3.41 12.68 -15.50
N ASP A 152 -2.45 12.13 -16.24
CA ASP A 152 -2.66 11.62 -17.62
C ASP A 152 -3.70 10.50 -17.65
N LEU A 153 -3.57 9.51 -16.76
CA LEU A 153 -4.53 8.40 -16.63
C LEU A 153 -5.92 8.89 -16.22
N ASN A 154 -6.02 9.88 -15.34
CA ASN A 154 -7.30 10.45 -14.92
C ASN A 154 -8.02 11.20 -16.06
N ARG A 155 -7.27 11.80 -16.98
CA ARG A 155 -7.81 12.54 -18.14
C ARG A 155 -8.08 11.65 -19.35
N TRP A 156 -7.51 10.45 -19.38
CA TRP A 156 -7.71 9.49 -20.45
C TRP A 156 -9.00 8.69 -20.22
N SER A 157 -10.06 8.97 -20.98
CA SER A 157 -11.39 8.35 -20.81
C SER A 157 -11.39 6.82 -20.74
N GLU A 158 -10.51 6.17 -21.51
CA GLU A 158 -10.41 4.72 -21.61
C GLU A 158 -9.65 4.08 -20.43
N ALA A 159 -8.86 4.87 -19.70
CA ALA A 159 -8.07 4.42 -18.53
C ALA A 159 -8.53 5.04 -17.21
N ARG A 160 -9.38 6.07 -17.23
CA ARG A 160 -9.88 6.75 -16.05
C ARG A 160 -10.66 5.76 -15.17
N SER A 161 -10.07 5.45 -14.02
CA SER A 161 -10.62 4.49 -13.06
C SER A 161 -11.02 5.18 -11.75
N TRP A 162 -11.83 6.24 -11.81
CA TRP A 162 -12.40 6.85 -10.61
C TRP A 162 -13.56 6.01 -10.11
N GLY A 163 -13.25 5.07 -9.22
CA GLY A 163 -14.22 4.36 -8.37
C GLY A 163 -13.95 4.64 -6.89
N PHE A 164 -14.89 4.30 -6.01
CA PHE A 164 -14.65 4.33 -4.56
C PHE A 164 -13.81 3.11 -4.13
N ASP A 165 -12.58 3.05 -4.62
CA ASP A 165 -11.70 1.89 -4.56
C ASP A 165 -10.21 2.29 -4.40
N ARG A 166 -9.32 1.31 -4.58
CA ARG A 166 -7.88 1.51 -4.39
C ARG A 166 -7.23 2.41 -5.43
N GLU A 167 -7.76 2.51 -6.65
CA GLU A 167 -7.12 3.28 -7.74
C GLU A 167 -7.15 4.77 -7.42
N ILE A 168 -8.30 5.28 -6.96
CA ILE A 168 -8.40 6.67 -6.53
C ILE A 168 -7.65 6.91 -5.21
N GLY A 169 -7.66 5.95 -4.28
CA GLY A 169 -7.02 6.10 -2.97
C GLY A 169 -5.51 6.29 -3.09
N TRP A 170 -4.84 5.36 -3.77
CA TRP A 170 -3.41 5.45 -4.03
C TRP A 170 -3.04 6.60 -4.96
N GLY A 171 -3.83 6.84 -6.01
CA GLY A 171 -3.60 7.97 -6.91
C GLY A 171 -3.67 9.32 -6.18
N LEU A 172 -4.68 9.52 -5.34
CA LEU A 172 -4.81 10.74 -4.54
C LEU A 172 -3.65 10.85 -3.55
N LEU A 173 -3.27 9.77 -2.87
CA LEU A 173 -2.15 9.79 -1.93
C LEU A 173 -0.86 10.26 -2.59
N SER A 174 -0.56 9.75 -3.78
CA SER A 174 0.64 10.13 -4.53
C SER A 174 0.66 11.61 -4.91
N LEU A 175 -0.49 12.16 -5.32
CA LEU A 175 -0.60 13.58 -5.65
C LEU A 175 -0.57 14.47 -4.41
N VAL A 176 -1.25 14.07 -3.33
CA VAL A 176 -1.25 14.79 -2.06
C VAL A 176 0.15 14.90 -1.49
N CYS A 177 0.96 13.83 -1.53
CA CYS A 177 2.36 13.89 -1.08
C CYS A 177 3.21 14.88 -1.90
N LEU A 178 2.95 15.03 -3.21
CA LEU A 178 3.61 16.05 -4.03
C LEU A 178 3.19 17.47 -3.61
N VAL A 179 1.90 17.69 -3.32
CA VAL A 179 1.42 18.98 -2.81
C VAL A 179 2.00 19.28 -1.42
N GLU A 180 2.05 18.29 -0.52
CA GLU A 180 2.68 18.43 0.81
C GLU A 180 4.17 18.81 0.70
N ALA A 181 4.87 18.30 -0.31
CA ALA A 181 6.26 18.65 -0.59
C ALA A 181 6.45 20.05 -1.24
N GLY A 182 5.36 20.80 -1.46
CA GLY A 182 5.39 22.17 -1.99
C GLY A 182 5.15 22.29 -3.49
N PHE A 183 4.75 21.22 -4.18
CA PHE A 183 4.51 21.23 -5.62
C PHE A 183 3.03 21.46 -5.95
N ASP A 184 2.60 22.72 -5.94
CA ASP A 184 1.19 23.11 -6.06
C ASP A 184 0.50 22.75 -7.40
N ARG A 185 1.26 22.42 -8.45
CA ARG A 185 0.68 22.06 -9.77
C ARG A 185 -0.29 20.86 -9.73
N TYR A 186 -0.21 20.02 -8.71
CA TYR A 186 -1.07 18.83 -8.54
C TYR A 186 -2.35 19.13 -7.73
N ARG A 187 -2.47 20.33 -7.17
CA ARG A 187 -3.54 20.74 -6.25
C ARG A 187 -4.93 20.61 -6.86
N GLU A 188 -5.12 21.04 -8.11
CA GLU A 188 -6.43 20.99 -8.78
C GLU A 188 -6.93 19.56 -8.95
N GLU A 189 -6.03 18.62 -9.28
CA GLU A 189 -6.37 17.21 -9.41
C GLU A 189 -6.74 16.60 -8.05
N CYS A 190 -6.01 16.97 -6.98
CA CYS A 190 -6.35 16.56 -5.61
C CYS A 190 -7.74 17.07 -5.19
N ILE A 191 -8.11 18.30 -5.55
CA ILE A 191 -9.46 18.85 -5.30
C ILE A 191 -10.50 17.97 -6.01
N ALA A 192 -10.33 17.72 -7.30
CA ALA A 192 -11.30 16.95 -8.08
C ALA A 192 -11.50 15.52 -7.56
N MET A 193 -10.40 14.82 -7.21
CA MET A 193 -10.44 13.47 -6.66
C MET A 193 -11.03 13.44 -5.24
N SER A 194 -10.68 14.39 -4.38
CA SER A 194 -11.24 14.53 -3.03
C SER A 194 -12.74 14.85 -3.09
N ASP A 195 -13.17 15.73 -3.98
CA ASP A 195 -14.58 16.08 -4.15
C ASP A 195 -15.37 14.87 -4.71
N PHE A 196 -14.80 14.08 -5.61
CA PHE A 196 -15.41 12.83 -6.05
C PHE A 196 -15.63 11.85 -4.87
N LEU A 197 -14.60 11.64 -4.04
CA LEU A 197 -14.71 10.76 -2.86
C LEU A 197 -15.80 11.21 -1.88
N GLN A 198 -15.87 12.53 -1.64
CA GLN A 198 -16.86 13.11 -0.73
C GLN A 198 -18.29 13.00 -1.25
N ASN A 199 -18.49 13.09 -2.56
CA ASN A 199 -19.80 13.02 -3.22
C ASN A 199 -20.20 11.60 -3.64
N TYR A 200 -19.34 10.59 -3.45
CA TYR A 200 -19.67 9.21 -3.77
C TYR A 200 -20.83 8.71 -2.91
N ASP A 201 -21.92 8.26 -3.54
CA ASP A 201 -23.09 7.72 -2.84
C ASP A 201 -22.83 6.31 -2.29
N ARG A 202 -22.20 6.27 -1.11
CA ARG A 202 -21.93 5.05 -0.35
C ARG A 202 -23.22 4.31 0.05
N ARG A 203 -24.34 5.02 0.23
CA ARG A 203 -25.59 4.46 0.78
C ARG A 203 -26.43 3.75 -0.27
N SER A 204 -26.40 4.22 -1.52
CA SER A 204 -27.09 3.56 -2.64
C SER A 204 -26.23 2.48 -3.30
N TYR A 205 -24.97 2.34 -2.90
CA TYR A 205 -24.08 1.32 -3.44
C TYR A 205 -24.58 -0.10 -3.15
N ARG A 206 -24.76 -0.90 -4.21
CA ARG A 206 -25.18 -2.31 -4.14
C ARG A 206 -24.25 -3.12 -5.05
N GLY A 207 -23.18 -3.68 -4.50
CA GLY A 207 -22.31 -4.53 -5.31
C GLY A 207 -20.91 -4.79 -4.72
N PRO A 208 -20.07 -5.48 -5.49
CA PRO A 208 -18.67 -5.66 -5.16
C PRO A 208 -17.83 -4.47 -5.59
N VAL A 209 -17.06 -3.89 -4.66
CA VAL A 209 -15.99 -2.99 -5.05
C VAL A 209 -14.90 -3.89 -5.62
N TYR A 210 -14.39 -3.56 -6.81
CA TYR A 210 -13.33 -4.33 -7.46
C TYR A 210 -12.00 -4.13 -6.71
N LEU A 211 -11.94 -4.70 -5.51
CA LEU A 211 -10.78 -4.76 -4.64
C LEU A 211 -9.89 -5.92 -5.09
N SER A 212 -8.59 -5.79 -4.91
CA SER A 212 -7.64 -6.84 -5.26
C SER A 212 -7.88 -8.15 -4.48
N THR A 213 -8.54 -8.10 -3.31
CA THR A 213 -8.77 -9.29 -2.46
C THR A 213 -10.05 -9.28 -1.61
N GLY A 214 -10.92 -8.27 -1.72
CA GLY A 214 -12.12 -8.16 -0.89
C GLY A 214 -13.19 -9.20 -1.25
N ARG A 215 -13.95 -9.69 -0.26
CA ARG A 215 -15.08 -10.60 -0.51
C ARG A 215 -16.26 -9.82 -1.09
N ARG A 216 -16.48 -10.04 -2.38
CA ARG A 216 -17.45 -9.36 -3.25
C ARG A 216 -18.92 -9.46 -2.84
N ASN A 217 -19.25 -10.40 -1.95
CA ASN A 217 -20.60 -10.69 -1.50
C ASN A 217 -20.93 -10.05 -0.13
N ARG A 218 -20.19 -9.01 0.29
CA ARG A 218 -20.34 -8.38 1.61
C ARG A 218 -20.84 -6.93 1.49
N SER A 219 -21.27 -6.34 2.61
CA SER A 219 -21.57 -4.90 2.68
C SER A 219 -20.36 -4.06 2.27
N LEU A 220 -20.58 -2.81 1.86
CA LEU A 220 -19.50 -1.90 1.51
C LEU A 220 -18.52 -1.73 2.67
N GLU A 221 -19.05 -1.56 3.89
CA GLU A 221 -18.29 -1.39 5.11
C GLU A 221 -17.37 -2.58 5.37
N ARG A 222 -17.88 -3.81 5.23
CA ARG A 222 -17.07 -5.01 5.45
C ARG A 222 -16.05 -5.19 4.33
N GLN A 223 -16.41 -4.85 3.09
CA GLN A 223 -15.45 -4.80 1.98
C GLN A 223 -14.33 -3.79 2.24
N MET A 224 -14.62 -2.65 2.90
CA MET A 224 -13.58 -1.69 3.29
C MET A 224 -12.59 -2.28 4.29
N VAL A 225 -13.11 -2.94 5.33
CA VAL A 225 -12.29 -3.59 6.37
C VAL A 225 -11.45 -4.73 5.79
N ASP A 226 -12.04 -5.57 4.91
CA ASP A 226 -11.33 -6.66 4.24
C ASP A 226 -10.28 -6.15 3.24
N GLY A 227 -10.59 -5.02 2.60
CA GLY A 227 -9.80 -4.34 1.57
C GLY A 227 -8.89 -3.25 2.09
N GLY A 228 -8.31 -3.44 3.29
CA GLY A 228 -7.45 -2.45 3.95
C GLY A 228 -6.34 -1.88 3.05
N LEU A 229 -5.83 -2.65 2.08
CA LEU A 229 -4.86 -2.15 1.10
C LEU A 229 -5.37 -0.98 0.26
N GLY A 230 -6.65 -0.98 -0.09
CA GLY A 230 -7.25 0.09 -0.89
C GLY A 230 -7.73 1.26 -0.06
N TYR A 231 -8.28 0.98 1.13
CA TYR A 231 -8.95 2.00 1.92
C TYR A 231 -8.08 2.70 2.95
N SER A 232 -7.03 2.06 3.46
CA SER A 232 -6.02 2.76 4.28
C SER A 232 -5.37 3.92 3.52
N PRO A 233 -4.79 3.75 2.32
CA PRO A 233 -4.18 4.86 1.59
C PRO A 233 -5.20 5.93 1.19
N LEU A 234 -6.46 5.55 0.93
CA LEU A 234 -7.55 6.50 0.68
C LEU A 234 -7.79 7.40 1.90
N MET A 235 -7.90 6.80 3.10
CA MET A 235 -8.07 7.56 4.35
C MET A 235 -6.83 8.34 4.72
N GLU A 236 -5.62 7.82 4.47
CA GLU A 236 -4.35 8.52 4.65
C GLU A 236 -4.28 9.75 3.74
N ALA A 237 -4.66 9.60 2.47
CA ALA A 237 -4.68 10.69 1.51
C ALA A 237 -5.64 11.80 1.92
N MET A 238 -6.85 11.42 2.35
CA MET A 238 -7.86 12.38 2.83
C MET A 238 -7.46 13.04 4.16
N ASP A 239 -6.77 12.31 5.05
CA ASP A 239 -6.19 12.85 6.29
C ASP A 239 -5.15 13.93 6.00
N ARG A 240 -4.20 13.64 5.11
CA ARG A 240 -3.17 14.57 4.64
C ARG A 240 -3.77 15.76 3.92
N TRP A 241 -4.72 15.51 3.03
CA TRP A 241 -5.42 16.56 2.29
C TRP A 241 -6.20 17.50 3.21
N GLN A 242 -6.87 16.98 4.24
CA GLN A 242 -7.52 17.79 5.26
C GLN A 242 -6.52 18.64 6.03
N LYS A 243 -5.31 18.13 6.33
CA LYS A 243 -4.25 18.90 7.01
C LYS A 243 -3.74 20.06 6.16
N ILE A 244 -3.65 19.87 4.83
CA ILE A 244 -3.27 20.92 3.87
C ILE A 244 -4.37 21.98 3.74
N THR A 245 -5.61 21.55 3.51
CA THR A 245 -6.71 22.44 3.12
C THR A 245 -7.48 23.03 4.28
N ARG A 246 -7.45 22.37 5.45
CA ARG A 246 -8.24 22.71 6.64
C ARG A 246 -9.75 22.81 6.37
N ARG A 247 -10.22 22.09 5.36
CA ARG A 247 -11.62 22.06 4.92
C ARG A 247 -12.50 21.33 5.96
N PRO A 248 -13.52 21.99 6.54
CA PRO A 248 -14.39 21.38 7.55
C PRO A 248 -15.25 20.23 7.01
N ASP A 249 -15.68 20.31 5.75
CA ASP A 249 -16.44 19.27 5.05
C ASP A 249 -15.61 17.99 4.89
N THR A 250 -14.34 18.13 4.49
CA THR A 250 -13.40 17.00 4.41
C THR A 250 -13.15 16.37 5.77
N GLU A 251 -13.02 17.18 6.83
CA GLU A 251 -12.88 16.68 8.20
C GLU A 251 -14.11 15.88 8.66
N ALA A 252 -15.30 16.43 8.46
CA ALA A 252 -16.55 15.77 8.83
C ALA A 252 -16.74 14.45 8.08
N TRP A 253 -16.50 14.46 6.77
CA TRP A 253 -16.58 13.27 5.92
C TRP A 253 -15.58 12.18 6.36
N LEU A 254 -14.33 12.56 6.63
CA LEU A 254 -13.29 11.62 7.06
C LEU A 254 -13.61 11.01 8.43
N LYS A 255 -14.07 11.83 9.39
CA LYS A 255 -14.51 11.34 10.71
C LYS A 255 -15.66 10.35 10.59
N GLU A 256 -16.65 10.62 9.75
CA GLU A 256 -17.77 9.70 9.52
C GLU A 256 -17.27 8.35 8.96
N LEU A 257 -16.40 8.39 7.95
CA LEU A 257 -15.83 7.19 7.34
C LEU A 257 -14.98 6.38 8.35
N LEU A 258 -14.14 7.04 9.15
CA LEU A 258 -13.32 6.39 10.17
C LEU A 258 -14.18 5.70 11.23
N LEU A 259 -15.26 6.34 11.70
CA LEU A 259 -16.18 5.73 12.66
C LEU A 259 -16.97 4.56 12.07
N GLN A 260 -17.33 4.61 10.78
CA GLN A 260 -17.92 3.47 10.08
C GLN A 260 -16.94 2.30 10.02
N TYR A 261 -15.68 2.57 9.62
CA TYR A 261 -14.62 1.57 9.55
C TYR A 261 -14.32 0.94 10.91
N GLN A 262 -14.28 1.76 11.97
CA GLN A 262 -14.10 1.31 13.35
C GLN A 262 -15.18 0.34 13.79
N ARG A 263 -16.46 0.72 13.62
CA ARG A 263 -17.60 -0.13 13.98
C ARG A 263 -17.58 -1.44 13.23
N GLU A 264 -17.23 -1.41 11.94
CA GLU A 264 -17.22 -2.64 11.15
C GLU A 264 -16.00 -3.53 11.46
N THR A 265 -14.87 -2.93 11.84
CA THR A 265 -13.72 -3.69 12.36
C THR A 265 -14.08 -4.39 13.67
N TRP A 266 -14.82 -3.71 14.55
CA TRP A 266 -15.36 -4.33 15.76
C TRP A 266 -16.27 -5.52 15.42
N ASN A 267 -17.22 -5.33 14.50
CA ASN A 267 -18.16 -6.38 14.09
C ASN A 267 -17.41 -7.60 13.56
N ALA A 268 -16.38 -7.40 12.72
CA ALA A 268 -15.54 -8.48 12.22
C ALA A 268 -14.87 -9.28 13.34
N ILE A 269 -14.24 -8.59 14.30
CA ILE A 269 -13.58 -9.25 15.44
C ILE A 269 -14.60 -9.99 16.31
N ALA A 270 -15.77 -9.38 16.57
CA ALA A 270 -16.83 -9.99 17.38
C ALA A 270 -17.43 -11.24 16.73
N GLU A 271 -17.48 -11.30 15.41
CA GLU A 271 -17.88 -12.47 14.62
C GLU A 271 -16.77 -13.53 14.51
N GLY A 272 -15.60 -13.30 15.13
CA GLY A 272 -14.44 -14.19 15.04
C GLY A 272 -13.72 -14.13 13.69
N GLU A 273 -13.98 -13.09 12.89
CA GLU A 273 -13.31 -12.87 11.61
C GLU A 273 -12.02 -12.07 11.79
N VAL A 274 -11.01 -12.45 11.01
CA VAL A 274 -9.78 -11.69 10.85
C VAL A 274 -9.80 -11.02 9.47
N PRO A 275 -9.73 -9.68 9.38
CA PRO A 275 -9.70 -8.98 8.10
C PRO A 275 -8.59 -9.50 7.18
N HIS A 276 -8.91 -9.70 5.90
CA HIS A 276 -7.99 -10.32 4.94
C HIS A 276 -6.69 -9.51 4.78
N GLN A 277 -6.78 -8.20 4.53
CA GLN A 277 -5.63 -7.30 4.39
C GLN A 277 -5.33 -6.53 5.67
N ARG A 278 -5.32 -7.24 6.80
CA ARG A 278 -5.11 -6.69 8.15
C ARG A 278 -3.84 -5.86 8.32
N TYR A 279 -2.81 -6.07 7.51
CA TYR A 279 -1.50 -5.38 7.57
C TYR A 279 -1.59 -3.86 7.45
N MET A 280 -2.63 -3.34 6.80
CA MET A 280 -2.83 -1.88 6.60
C MET A 280 -3.84 -1.27 7.58
N VAL A 281 -4.56 -2.09 8.34
CA VAL A 281 -5.58 -1.64 9.28
C VAL A 281 -5.04 -0.71 10.38
N PRO A 282 -3.84 -0.94 10.97
CA PRO A 282 -3.31 -0.08 12.02
C PRO A 282 -3.16 1.38 11.61
N ASP A 283 -2.83 1.68 10.35
CA ASP A 283 -2.70 3.06 9.89
C ASP A 283 -4.03 3.81 10.04
N VAL A 284 -5.13 3.18 9.60
CA VAL A 284 -6.50 3.70 9.78
C VAL A 284 -6.84 3.87 11.25
N MET A 285 -6.40 2.94 12.11
CA MET A 285 -6.63 3.05 13.56
C MET A 285 -5.86 4.23 14.17
N GLY A 286 -4.61 4.45 13.74
CA GLY A 286 -3.82 5.60 14.14
C GLY A 286 -4.45 6.93 13.71
N ILE A 287 -4.88 7.02 12.45
CA ILE A 287 -5.63 8.17 11.91
C ILE A 287 -6.92 8.39 12.72
N GLY A 288 -7.70 7.33 12.92
CA GLY A 288 -8.95 7.36 13.66
C GLY A 288 -8.80 7.93 15.06
N TYR A 289 -7.80 7.45 15.81
CA TYR A 289 -7.50 7.95 17.15
C TYR A 289 -7.11 9.44 17.13
N GLU A 290 -6.22 9.86 16.23
CA GLU A 290 -5.83 11.28 16.11
C GLU A 290 -7.01 12.20 15.80
N ARG A 291 -7.96 11.74 14.98
CA ARG A 291 -9.08 12.55 14.53
C ARG A 291 -10.23 12.61 15.51
N THR A 292 -10.38 11.61 16.38
CA THR A 292 -11.56 11.47 17.23
C THR A 292 -11.26 11.47 18.73
N GLY A 293 -10.04 11.15 19.13
CA GLY A 293 -9.68 10.85 20.52
C GLY A 293 -10.28 9.55 21.05
N ASP A 294 -11.02 8.78 20.23
CA ASP A 294 -11.67 7.55 20.65
C ASP A 294 -10.67 6.42 20.79
N ARG A 295 -10.45 5.99 22.04
CA ARG A 295 -9.52 4.92 22.39
C ARG A 295 -9.90 3.56 21.77
N THR A 296 -11.15 3.37 21.34
CA THR A 296 -11.61 2.14 20.68
C THR A 296 -10.79 1.86 19.41
N PHE A 297 -10.31 2.88 18.70
CA PHE A 297 -9.38 2.69 17.58
C PHE A 297 -8.08 2.01 18.01
N ILE A 298 -7.50 2.42 19.15
CA ILE A 298 -6.28 1.82 19.69
C ILE A 298 -6.54 0.37 20.12
N ASP A 299 -7.66 0.13 20.80
CA ASP A 299 -8.01 -1.21 21.25
C ASP A 299 -8.20 -2.19 20.07
N LEU A 300 -8.89 -1.76 19.01
CA LEU A 300 -9.08 -2.56 17.80
C LEU A 300 -7.77 -2.77 17.03
N GLY A 301 -6.92 -1.75 16.92
CA GLY A 301 -5.62 -1.89 16.26
C GLY A 301 -4.71 -2.90 16.97
N LEU A 302 -4.70 -2.91 18.31
CA LEU A 302 -3.97 -3.93 19.08
C LEU A 302 -4.55 -5.34 18.85
N ALA A 303 -5.88 -5.46 18.81
CA ALA A 303 -6.52 -6.75 18.53
C ALA A 303 -6.17 -7.30 17.14
N ILE A 304 -6.03 -6.41 16.16
CA ILE A 304 -5.57 -6.77 14.82
C ILE A 304 -4.10 -7.20 14.84
N LEU A 305 -3.23 -6.49 15.59
CA LEU A 305 -1.81 -6.84 15.72
C LEU A 305 -1.58 -8.20 16.39
N GLU A 306 -2.43 -8.63 17.32
CA GLU A 306 -2.32 -9.99 17.88
C GLU A 306 -2.53 -11.09 16.82
N ASN A 307 -3.26 -10.77 15.75
CA ASN A 307 -3.46 -11.66 14.61
C ASN A 307 -2.39 -11.47 13.54
N TYR A 308 -1.35 -10.66 13.79
CA TYR A 308 -0.23 -10.56 12.85
C TYR A 308 0.66 -11.78 13.00
N ASP A 309 0.72 -12.56 11.94
CA ASP A 309 1.85 -13.44 11.71
C ASP A 309 3.01 -12.54 11.27
N PHE A 310 3.63 -11.85 12.22
CA PHE A 310 4.93 -11.23 11.97
C PHE A 310 5.82 -12.33 11.43
N VAL A 311 6.20 -12.15 10.17
CA VAL A 311 6.90 -13.13 9.34
C VAL A 311 7.86 -13.98 10.19
N ARG A 312 7.39 -15.18 10.55
CA ARG A 312 8.16 -16.11 11.41
C ARG A 312 9.23 -16.87 10.62
N GLU A 313 9.18 -16.76 9.30
CA GLU A 313 10.08 -17.46 8.39
C GLU A 313 11.26 -16.56 8.03
N GLN A 314 12.47 -17.08 8.24
CA GLN A 314 13.71 -16.49 7.75
C GLN A 314 14.33 -17.46 6.75
N PRO A 315 14.41 -17.08 5.46
CA PRO A 315 13.93 -15.82 4.90
C PRO A 315 12.40 -15.79 4.73
N VAL A 316 11.90 -14.56 4.60
CA VAL A 316 10.50 -14.23 4.40
C VAL A 316 10.00 -14.80 3.06
N GLY A 317 8.94 -15.61 3.08
CA GLY A 317 8.32 -16.14 1.85
C GLY A 317 7.71 -15.07 0.93
N GLU A 318 7.34 -13.90 1.47
CA GLU A 318 6.75 -12.79 0.70
C GLU A 318 7.12 -11.40 1.24
N ILE A 319 7.80 -10.57 0.43
CA ILE A 319 8.21 -9.20 0.82
C ILE A 319 7.01 -8.25 0.98
N LYS A 320 5.90 -8.52 0.28
CA LYS A 320 4.70 -7.68 0.18
C LYS A 320 4.01 -7.42 1.54
N PRO A 321 3.61 -8.45 2.32
CA PRO A 321 3.07 -8.26 3.68
C PRO A 321 4.00 -7.47 4.59
N SER A 322 5.31 -7.62 4.43
CA SER A 322 6.29 -6.87 5.22
C SER A 322 6.24 -5.39 4.88
N ALA A 323 6.33 -5.01 3.59
CA ALA A 323 6.24 -3.60 3.18
C ALA A 323 4.94 -2.93 3.65
N MET A 324 3.80 -3.62 3.49
CA MET A 324 2.49 -3.15 3.97
C MET A 324 2.48 -2.94 5.49
N THR A 325 2.99 -3.91 6.24
CA THR A 325 3.04 -3.83 7.70
C THR A 325 3.90 -2.66 8.16
N TYR A 326 5.13 -2.55 7.66
CA TYR A 326 6.05 -1.47 8.06
C TYR A 326 5.50 -0.09 7.69
N ARG A 327 4.82 0.03 6.54
CA ARG A 327 4.14 1.27 6.16
C ARG A 327 3.06 1.68 7.17
N ALA A 328 2.23 0.73 7.60
CA ALA A 328 1.01 1.06 8.35
C ALA A 328 1.18 1.06 9.88
N VAL A 329 2.19 0.36 10.41
CA VAL A 329 2.23 0.04 11.84
C VAL A 329 2.83 1.15 12.71
N PHE A 330 3.80 1.93 12.20
CA PHE A 330 4.56 2.85 13.06
C PHE A 330 3.75 4.02 13.60
N ARG A 331 2.87 4.62 12.78
CA ARG A 331 1.98 5.69 13.22
C ARG A 331 1.12 5.22 14.40
N PHE A 332 0.56 4.02 14.26
CA PHE A 332 -0.25 3.38 15.29
C PHE A 332 0.55 3.07 16.56
N LEU A 333 1.71 2.40 16.41
CA LEU A 333 2.55 2.01 17.54
C LEU A 333 2.99 3.22 18.36
N GLY A 334 3.29 4.36 17.72
CA GLY A 334 3.61 5.58 18.45
C GLY A 334 2.49 6.04 19.39
N HIS A 335 1.21 5.83 19.02
CA HIS A 335 0.08 6.12 19.92
C HIS A 335 -0.08 5.06 21.00
N ALA A 336 0.06 3.78 20.66
CA ALA A 336 -0.01 2.69 21.63
C ALA A 336 1.09 2.81 22.71
N ASP A 337 2.31 3.18 22.30
CA ASP A 337 3.45 3.44 23.17
C ASP A 337 3.18 4.58 24.16
N ARG A 338 2.73 5.74 23.66
CA ARG A 338 2.35 6.88 24.52
C ARG A 338 1.23 6.58 25.51
N LEU A 339 0.42 5.57 25.23
CA LEU A 339 -0.64 5.09 26.12
C LEU A 339 -0.18 3.99 27.08
N GLY A 340 1.09 3.59 27.05
CA GLY A 340 1.67 2.55 27.90
C GLY A 340 1.13 1.15 27.61
N LEU A 341 0.76 0.87 26.36
CA LEU A 341 0.10 -0.39 25.96
C LEU A 341 1.04 -1.43 25.35
N LEU A 342 2.33 -1.10 25.18
CA LEU A 342 3.31 -2.00 24.56
C LEU A 342 4.15 -2.80 25.57
N ASP A 343 4.10 -2.45 26.86
CA ASP A 343 4.94 -3.04 27.91
C ASP A 343 4.31 -4.26 28.62
N SER A 344 3.19 -4.80 28.11
CA SER A 344 2.47 -5.90 28.75
C SER A 344 2.43 -7.16 27.88
N PHE A 345 2.66 -8.31 28.50
CA PHE A 345 2.63 -9.62 27.83
C PHE A 345 1.21 -10.02 27.37
N GLU A 346 0.18 -9.56 28.08
CA GLU A 346 -1.22 -9.60 27.64
C GLU A 346 -1.67 -8.20 27.24
N SER A 347 -2.30 -8.05 26.07
CA SER A 347 -2.85 -6.75 25.65
C SER A 347 -4.07 -6.40 26.50
N PRO A 348 -4.03 -5.34 27.33
CA PRO A 348 -5.17 -4.95 28.18
C PRO A 348 -6.39 -4.55 27.34
N ALA A 349 -6.16 -4.18 26.07
CA ALA A 349 -7.22 -3.89 25.11
C ALA A 349 -8.07 -5.13 24.79
N ILE A 350 -7.45 -6.29 24.55
CA ILE A 350 -8.18 -7.53 24.24
C ILE A 350 -9.04 -7.96 25.40
N VAL A 351 -8.53 -7.86 26.63
CA VAL A 351 -9.29 -8.16 27.85
C VAL A 351 -10.53 -7.26 27.94
N ARG A 352 -10.40 -5.97 27.61
CA ARG A 352 -11.55 -5.03 27.56
C ARG A 352 -12.54 -5.37 26.44
N LEU A 353 -12.06 -5.71 25.25
CA LEU A 353 -12.90 -6.07 24.10
C LEU A 353 -13.73 -7.33 24.40
N ARG A 354 -13.09 -8.37 24.93
CA ARG A 354 -13.76 -9.64 25.33
C ARG A 354 -14.83 -9.39 26.38
N LYS A 355 -14.50 -8.65 27.44
CA LYS A 355 -15.46 -8.31 28.50
C LYS A 355 -16.67 -7.55 27.98
N ARG A 356 -16.46 -6.56 27.09
CA ARG A 356 -17.56 -5.81 26.45
C ARG A 356 -18.42 -6.65 25.52
N ALA A 357 -17.87 -7.69 24.91
CA ALA A 357 -18.62 -8.62 24.07
C ALA A 357 -19.47 -9.59 24.91
N GLU A 358 -19.03 -9.94 26.12
CA GLU A 358 -19.79 -10.78 27.07
C GLU A 358 -20.94 -10.02 27.76
N GLU A 359 -20.83 -8.68 27.86
CA GLU A 359 -21.84 -7.80 28.47
C GLU A 359 -23.00 -7.40 27.51
N ARG A 360 -22.96 -7.84 26.26
CA ARG A 360 -24.01 -7.61 25.24
C ARG A 360 -24.68 -8.91 24.85
#